data_AF-A0A0C9S2M8-F1
#
_entry.id   AF-A0A0C9S2M8-F1
#
_cell.length_a   1.000
_cell.length_b   1.000
_cell.length_c   1.000
_cell.angle_alpha   90.00
_cell.angle_beta   90.00
_cell.angle_gamma   90.00
#
_symmetry.space_group_name_H-M   'P 1'
#
loop_
_entity.id
_entity.type
_entity.pdbx_description
1 polymer ?
#
loop_
_entity_poly.entity_id
_entity_poly.type
_entity_poly.pdbx_seq_one_letter_code
_entity_poly.pdbx_strand_id
1 'polypeptide(L)'
;MPPKARVPVADAVAILKKYIVHFKERDKFPIYSSIIWKEISRDLANKWTPHNVYVNVKNNRRKMLSIACEELGIVFPEEEQNFSMHKSTLEDSETQSADESFELDEKWAGLDEFKIYRTANEWTSIQGGEVTYKDGRTYNTLRKGVYTSVLADAIQRQTDLPCCFDFDNHKLARSSRAAHYLNVRGHCRRQKCLNPLYCYIDEEPCENEDFYMTVRTRNTLGIKHEDLRRQLRGPERKKAGEAAFYKGCGNFLKEQVKEKTKFG
;
A
#
# COMPACT_ATOMS: atom_id res chain seq x y z
N MET A 1 33.51 5.86 6.73
CA MET A 1 33.25 6.74 5.57
C MET A 1 31.73 6.90 5.43
N PRO A 2 31.20 8.12 5.23
CA PRO A 2 29.78 8.31 5.00
C PRO A 2 29.31 7.59 3.73
N PRO A 3 28.06 7.12 3.66
CA PRO A 3 27.54 6.40 2.50
C PRO A 3 27.59 7.28 1.25
N LYS A 4 28.20 6.75 0.18
CA LYS A 4 28.34 7.46 -1.11
C LYS A 4 26.96 7.56 -1.76
N ALA A 5 26.55 8.77 -2.13
CA ALA A 5 25.25 8.98 -2.75
C ALA A 5 25.15 8.23 -4.10
N ARG A 6 23.99 7.61 -4.37
CA ARG A 6 23.76 6.80 -5.57
C ARG A 6 23.85 7.59 -6.89
N VAL A 7 23.63 8.91 -6.83
CA VAL A 7 23.71 9.82 -7.98
C VAL A 7 24.64 10.98 -7.62
N PRO A 8 25.69 11.22 -8.43
CA PRO A 8 26.55 12.40 -8.34
C PRO A 8 25.76 13.69 -8.54
N VAL A 9 26.18 14.77 -7.87
CA VAL A 9 25.53 16.08 -7.98
C VAL A 9 25.56 16.60 -9.43
N ALA A 10 26.67 16.40 -10.15
CA ALA A 10 26.82 16.84 -11.55
C ALA A 10 25.77 16.20 -12.47
N ASP A 11 25.58 14.87 -12.37
CA ASP A 11 24.58 14.14 -13.18
C ASP A 11 23.16 14.64 -12.88
N ALA A 12 22.84 14.85 -11.60
CA ALA A 12 21.54 15.36 -11.18
C ALA A 12 21.28 16.78 -11.69
N VAL A 13 22.26 17.68 -11.61
CA VAL A 13 22.17 19.06 -12.10
C VAL A 13 21.95 19.09 -13.61
N ALA A 14 22.71 18.30 -14.37
CA ALA A 14 22.59 18.25 -15.83
C ALA A 14 21.20 17.82 -16.30
N ILE A 15 20.56 16.88 -15.58
CA ILE A 15 19.21 16.42 -15.88
C ILE A 15 18.17 17.45 -15.43
N LEU A 16 18.31 18.04 -14.24
CA LEU A 16 17.35 19.05 -13.75
C LEU A 16 17.29 20.29 -14.65
N LYS A 17 18.40 20.66 -15.31
CA LYS A 17 18.39 21.72 -16.33
C LYS A 17 17.41 21.45 -17.48
N LYS A 18 17.27 20.19 -17.92
CA LYS A 18 16.35 19.83 -19.01
C LYS A 18 14.89 20.06 -18.63
N TYR A 19 14.56 19.88 -17.34
CA TYR A 19 13.19 19.97 -16.81
C TYR A 19 12.94 21.29 -16.07
N ILE A 20 13.83 22.28 -16.19
CA ILE A 20 13.80 23.52 -15.41
C ILE A 20 12.49 24.31 -15.58
N VAL A 21 11.81 24.14 -16.72
CA VAL A 21 10.52 24.77 -17.02
C VAL A 21 9.47 24.45 -15.96
N HIS A 22 9.55 23.27 -15.34
CA HIS A 22 8.64 22.83 -14.30
C HIS A 22 9.01 23.33 -12.90
N PHE A 23 10.19 23.94 -12.72
CA PHE A 23 10.72 24.31 -11.41
C PHE A 23 10.97 25.83 -11.25
N LYS A 24 10.40 26.64 -12.15
CA LYS A 24 10.58 28.11 -12.14
C LYS A 24 9.89 28.80 -10.95
N GLU A 25 8.74 28.30 -10.54
CA GLU A 25 7.94 28.87 -9.46
C GLU A 25 7.65 27.80 -8.41
N ARG A 26 8.05 28.02 -7.16
CA ARG A 26 7.94 27.03 -6.07
C ARG A 26 6.51 26.55 -5.83
N ASP A 27 5.55 27.47 -5.94
CA ASP A 27 4.12 27.19 -5.76
C ASP A 27 3.49 26.39 -6.91
N LYS A 28 4.20 26.31 -8.05
CA LYS A 28 3.78 25.53 -9.22
C LYS A 28 4.62 24.28 -9.44
N PHE A 29 5.35 23.82 -8.42
CA PHE A 29 6.10 22.57 -8.54
C PHE A 29 5.14 21.42 -8.87
N PRO A 30 5.55 20.48 -9.75
CA PRO A 30 4.72 19.33 -10.06
C PRO A 30 4.36 18.59 -8.77
N ILE A 31 3.06 18.28 -8.62
CA ILE A 31 2.60 17.41 -7.54
C ILE A 31 3.32 16.07 -7.59
N TYR A 32 3.43 15.39 -6.46
CA TYR A 32 4.15 14.12 -6.32
C TYR A 32 3.79 13.08 -7.41
N SER A 33 2.52 13.04 -7.84
CA SER A 33 2.01 12.11 -8.83
C SER A 33 2.25 12.52 -10.29
N SER A 34 2.95 13.61 -10.52
CA SER A 34 3.27 14.05 -11.87
C SER A 34 4.17 13.06 -12.60
N ILE A 35 3.84 12.78 -13.86
CA ILE A 35 4.61 11.91 -14.76
C ILE A 35 6.06 12.40 -14.92
N ILE A 36 6.29 13.71 -14.76
CA ILE A 36 7.60 14.35 -14.82
C ILE A 36 8.62 13.67 -13.87
N TRP A 37 8.20 13.24 -12.68
CA TRP A 37 9.11 12.57 -11.74
C TRP A 37 9.56 11.18 -12.24
N LYS A 38 8.70 10.50 -13.01
CA LYS A 38 9.02 9.22 -13.67
C LYS A 38 9.97 9.43 -14.83
N GLU A 39 9.80 10.51 -15.59
CA GLU A 39 10.69 10.89 -16.69
C GLU A 39 12.09 11.25 -16.20
N ILE A 40 12.20 12.08 -15.16
CA ILE A 40 13.49 12.42 -14.54
C ILE A 40 14.18 11.18 -13.95
N SER A 41 13.42 10.29 -13.30
CA SER A 41 13.93 9.01 -12.79
C SER A 41 14.52 8.14 -13.91
N ARG A 42 13.84 8.08 -15.06
CA ARG A 42 14.27 7.32 -16.24
C ARG A 42 15.56 7.91 -16.83
N ASP A 43 15.64 9.23 -16.95
CA ASP A 43 16.82 9.95 -17.42
C ASP A 43 18.02 9.80 -16.48
N LEU A 44 17.76 9.57 -15.18
CA LEU A 44 18.76 9.20 -14.17
C LEU A 44 19.13 7.71 -14.17
N ALA A 45 18.74 6.97 -15.21
CA ALA A 45 18.92 5.52 -15.34
C ALA A 45 18.36 4.74 -14.13
N ASN A 46 17.25 5.21 -13.55
CA ASN A 46 16.57 4.65 -12.38
C ASN A 46 17.46 4.52 -11.12
N LYS A 47 18.56 5.27 -11.04
CA LYS A 47 19.41 5.34 -9.83
C LYS A 47 18.67 5.97 -8.64
N TRP A 48 17.72 6.85 -8.93
CA TRP A 48 16.70 7.32 -7.99
C TRP A 48 15.33 6.83 -8.46
N THR A 49 14.47 6.48 -7.50
CA THR A 49 13.04 6.29 -7.76
C THR A 49 12.37 7.65 -7.99
N PRO A 50 11.19 7.70 -8.65
CA PRO A 50 10.45 8.94 -8.83
C PRO A 50 10.20 9.70 -7.51
N HIS A 51 9.95 8.96 -6.43
CA HIS A 51 9.84 9.50 -5.08
C HIS A 51 11.12 10.18 -4.61
N ASN A 52 12.27 9.51 -4.77
CA ASN A 52 13.56 10.07 -4.38
C ASN A 52 13.88 11.32 -5.21
N VAL A 53 13.52 11.37 -6.49
CA VAL A 53 13.65 12.57 -7.32
C VAL A 53 12.82 13.71 -6.71
N TYR A 54 11.52 13.49 -6.49
CA TYR A 54 10.63 14.49 -5.90
C TYR A 54 11.17 15.05 -4.57
N VAL A 55 11.56 14.18 -3.63
CA VAL A 55 12.06 14.59 -2.31
C VAL A 55 13.39 15.35 -2.42
N ASN A 56 14.30 14.94 -3.30
CA ASN A 56 15.59 15.62 -3.46
C ASN A 56 15.43 16.99 -4.14
N VAL A 57 14.57 17.09 -5.15
CA VAL A 57 14.33 18.33 -5.91
C VAL A 57 13.53 19.33 -5.07
N LYS A 58 12.42 18.91 -4.46
CA LYS A 58 11.54 19.78 -3.67
C LYS A 58 12.25 20.35 -2.44
N ASN A 59 13.04 19.54 -1.74
CA ASN A 59 13.80 19.99 -0.57
C ASN A 59 15.16 20.59 -0.95
N ASN A 60 15.45 20.75 -2.25
CA ASN A 60 16.72 21.24 -2.77
C ASN A 60 17.94 20.58 -2.07
N ARG A 61 17.89 19.25 -1.91
CA ARG A 61 18.93 18.49 -1.22
C ARG A 61 20.25 18.70 -1.94
N ARG A 62 21.34 18.89 -1.19
CA ARG A 62 22.68 19.16 -1.73
C ARG A 62 22.73 20.37 -2.69
N LYS A 63 21.77 21.31 -2.57
CA LYS A 63 21.67 22.53 -3.40
C LYS A 63 21.61 22.26 -4.92
N MET A 64 21.19 21.05 -5.33
CA MET A 64 21.25 20.64 -6.74
C MET A 64 20.35 21.50 -7.64
N LEU A 65 19.19 21.91 -7.13
CA LEU A 65 18.28 22.77 -7.89
C LEU A 65 18.77 24.22 -7.91
N SER A 66 19.35 24.71 -6.80
CA SER A 66 20.01 26.02 -6.76
C SER A 66 21.14 26.11 -7.78
N ILE A 67 22.02 25.11 -7.83
CA ILE A 67 23.13 25.06 -8.80
C ILE A 67 22.60 25.03 -10.24
N ALA A 68 21.55 24.24 -10.50
CA ALA A 68 20.93 24.19 -11.83
C ALA A 68 20.31 25.53 -12.25
N CYS A 69 19.69 26.27 -11.32
CA CYS A 69 19.14 27.60 -11.57
C CYS A 69 20.23 28.66 -11.76
N GLU A 70 21.29 28.62 -10.94
CA GLU A 70 22.44 29.52 -11.03
C GLU A 70 23.15 29.39 -12.37
N GLU A 71 23.41 28.15 -12.82
CA GLU A 71 24.02 27.87 -14.13
C GLU A 71 23.12 28.24 -15.32
N LEU A 72 21.83 28.50 -15.09
CA LEU A 72 20.86 28.95 -16.10
C LEU A 72 20.49 30.44 -15.95
N GLY A 73 21.07 31.16 -14.98
CA GLY A 73 20.80 32.58 -14.73
C GLY A 73 19.39 32.87 -14.18
N ILE A 74 18.74 31.89 -13.55
CA ILE A 74 17.38 32.03 -12.99
C ILE A 74 17.49 32.32 -11.49
N VAL A 75 16.82 33.38 -11.02
CA VAL A 75 16.73 33.70 -9.59
C VAL A 75 15.87 32.64 -8.90
N PHE A 76 16.50 31.81 -8.06
CA PHE A 76 15.80 30.81 -7.27
C PHE A 76 15.12 31.47 -6.05
N PRO A 77 13.83 31.22 -5.77
CA PRO A 77 13.20 31.68 -4.55
C PRO A 77 13.76 30.89 -3.37
N GLU A 78 14.69 31.47 -2.62
CA GLU A 78 15.16 30.91 -1.35
C GLU A 78 14.08 31.05 -0.27
N GLU A 79 13.96 30.04 0.60
CA GLU A 79 13.28 30.18 1.89
C GLU A 79 14.25 29.83 3.00
N GLU A 80 14.19 30.64 4.06
CA GLU A 80 14.93 30.53 5.31
C GLU A 80 14.76 29.15 5.97
N GLN A 81 15.88 28.49 6.24
CA GLN A 81 15.88 27.15 6.82
C GLN A 81 15.80 27.21 8.35
N ASN A 82 14.66 26.82 8.93
CA ASN A 82 14.64 26.34 10.31
C ASN A 82 15.16 24.89 10.36
N PHE A 83 16.48 24.75 10.52
CA PHE A 83 17.12 23.45 10.76
C PHE A 83 17.02 23.06 12.24
N SER A 84 16.14 22.11 12.56
CA SER A 84 16.28 21.33 13.81
C SER A 84 17.30 20.21 13.57
N MET A 85 18.51 20.42 14.09
CA MET A 85 19.63 19.50 14.00
C MET A 85 19.56 18.49 15.15
N HIS A 86 18.86 17.37 14.97
CA HIS A 86 19.00 16.24 15.90
C HIS A 86 20.11 15.28 15.43
N LYS A 87 21.13 15.24 16.29
CA LYS A 87 22.34 14.44 16.28
C LYS A 87 21.99 12.95 16.31
N SER A 88 22.43 12.23 15.27
CA SER A 88 22.36 10.77 15.16
C SER A 88 23.28 10.11 16.19
N THR A 89 22.72 9.40 17.15
CA THR A 89 23.38 8.27 17.81
C THR A 89 22.78 6.98 17.27
N LEU A 90 23.67 6.12 16.79
CA LEU A 90 23.43 4.77 16.31
C LEU A 90 22.70 3.96 17.38
N GLU A 91 21.56 3.37 17.03
CA GLU A 91 21.15 2.07 17.53
C GLU A 91 20.14 1.44 16.57
N ASP A 92 20.39 0.17 16.27
CA ASP A 92 19.63 -0.69 15.37
C ASP A 92 18.14 -0.68 15.69
N SER A 93 17.33 -0.30 14.70
CA SER A 93 15.98 -0.78 14.56
C SER A 93 15.61 -0.66 13.09
N GLU A 94 15.53 -1.80 12.42
CA GLU A 94 14.92 -1.96 11.11
C GLU A 94 13.49 -1.41 11.14
N THR A 95 13.37 -0.11 10.92
CA THR A 95 12.11 0.55 10.61
C THR A 95 12.06 0.65 9.10
N GLN A 96 11.45 -0.37 8.49
CA GLN A 96 10.94 -0.30 7.13
C GLN A 96 9.89 0.82 7.10
N SER A 97 10.35 2.07 6.90
CA SER A 97 9.50 3.20 6.53
C SER A 97 9.18 3.07 5.05
N ALA A 98 8.34 2.08 4.73
CA ALA A 98 7.76 1.92 3.42
C ALA A 98 6.56 2.88 3.30
N ASP A 99 6.84 4.16 3.02
CA ASP A 99 5.85 5.03 2.38
C ASP A 99 5.75 4.60 0.91
N GLU A 100 5.17 3.42 0.69
CA GLU A 100 4.81 2.96 -0.65
C GLU A 100 3.64 3.82 -1.13
N SER A 101 3.93 4.70 -2.08
CA SER A 101 2.90 5.43 -2.80
C SER A 101 1.90 4.46 -3.42
N PHE A 102 0.65 4.59 -2.99
CA PHE A 102 -0.52 3.89 -3.55
C PHE A 102 -0.99 4.53 -4.86
N GLU A 103 -0.07 4.83 -5.77
CA GLU A 103 -0.48 4.97 -7.16
C GLU A 103 -0.93 3.61 -7.66
N LEU A 104 -1.91 3.59 -8.58
CA LEU A 104 -2.22 2.43 -9.41
C LEU A 104 -0.95 2.06 -10.17
N ASP A 105 -0.14 1.24 -9.52
CA ASP A 105 1.10 0.68 -10.03
C ASP A 105 0.78 0.05 -11.39
N GLU A 106 1.63 0.24 -12.41
CA GLU A 106 1.48 -0.42 -13.72
C GLU A 106 1.35 -1.95 -13.57
N LYS A 107 1.81 -2.49 -12.43
CA LYS A 107 1.66 -3.87 -11.97
C LYS A 107 0.21 -4.36 -11.87
N TRP A 108 -0.76 -3.47 -11.71
CA TRP A 108 -2.20 -3.81 -11.65
C TRP A 108 -2.91 -3.59 -12.98
N ALA A 109 -2.24 -3.01 -13.98
CA ALA A 109 -2.77 -2.88 -15.32
C ALA A 109 -2.87 -4.27 -15.97
N GLY A 110 -4.08 -4.67 -16.38
CA GLY A 110 -4.34 -5.98 -16.99
C GLY A 110 -4.71 -7.10 -16.02
N LEU A 111 -5.06 -6.79 -14.78
CA LEU A 111 -5.71 -7.75 -13.87
C LEU A 111 -7.23 -7.76 -14.08
N ASP A 112 -7.85 -8.90 -13.81
CA ASP A 112 -9.30 -9.04 -13.83
C ASP A 112 -9.91 -8.27 -12.64
N GLU A 113 -11.09 -7.71 -12.88
CA GLU A 113 -11.84 -6.96 -11.88
C GLU A 113 -13.06 -7.76 -11.44
N PHE A 114 -13.17 -7.98 -10.13
CA PHE A 114 -14.29 -8.62 -9.47
C PHE A 114 -14.94 -7.62 -8.51
N LYS A 115 -16.26 -7.52 -8.54
CA LYS A 115 -17.01 -6.73 -7.54
C LYS A 115 -17.53 -7.68 -6.48
N ILE A 116 -17.08 -7.48 -5.24
CA ILE A 116 -17.55 -8.28 -4.10
C ILE A 116 -18.49 -7.44 -3.24
N TYR A 117 -19.64 -8.00 -2.91
CA TYR A 117 -20.64 -7.42 -2.03
C TYR A 117 -20.24 -7.58 -0.57
N ARG A 118 -20.44 -6.53 0.23
CA ARG A 118 -20.14 -6.47 1.66
C ARG A 118 -21.31 -5.89 2.42
N THR A 119 -21.65 -6.52 3.53
CA THR A 119 -22.72 -6.02 4.41
C THR A 119 -22.22 -4.92 5.33
N ALA A 120 -23.12 -4.03 5.76
CA ALA A 120 -22.80 -3.00 6.75
C ALA A 120 -22.24 -3.60 8.05
N ASN A 121 -22.83 -4.69 8.54
CA ASN A 121 -22.37 -5.37 9.76
C ASN A 121 -20.93 -5.88 9.64
N GLU A 122 -20.58 -6.43 8.48
CA GLU A 122 -19.20 -6.86 8.23
C GLU A 122 -18.23 -5.68 8.19
N TRP A 123 -18.66 -4.54 7.65
CA TRP A 123 -17.85 -3.32 7.64
C TRP A 123 -17.60 -2.78 9.05
N THR A 124 -18.64 -2.66 9.87
CA THR A 124 -18.52 -2.26 11.27
C THR A 124 -17.59 -3.19 12.05
N SER A 125 -17.58 -4.49 11.71
CA SER A 125 -16.70 -5.47 12.38
C SER A 125 -15.21 -5.28 12.07
N ILE A 126 -14.89 -4.77 10.87
CA ILE A 126 -13.50 -4.59 10.41
C ILE A 126 -12.97 -3.18 10.59
N GLN A 127 -13.85 -2.18 10.72
CA GLN A 127 -13.46 -0.83 11.11
C GLN A 127 -12.66 -0.89 12.42
N GLY A 128 -11.45 -0.33 12.38
CA GLY A 128 -10.62 -0.16 13.56
C GLY A 128 -10.71 1.26 14.08
N GLY A 129 -9.67 1.66 14.80
CA GLY A 129 -9.57 3.01 15.37
C GLY A 129 -8.35 3.77 14.87
N GLU A 130 -8.21 4.97 15.41
CA GLU A 130 -7.04 5.80 15.25
C GLU A 130 -5.86 5.22 16.05
N VAL A 131 -4.72 5.07 15.36
CA VAL A 131 -3.46 4.66 15.97
C VAL A 131 -2.48 5.80 15.82
N THR A 132 -2.04 6.32 16.96
CA THR A 132 -0.95 7.30 17.03
C THR A 132 0.39 6.57 17.04
N TYR A 133 1.22 6.87 16.05
CA TYR A 133 2.56 6.32 15.94
C TYR A 133 3.54 7.17 16.76
N LYS A 134 4.72 6.59 17.05
CA LYS A 134 5.77 7.24 17.86
C LYS A 134 6.21 8.61 17.30
N ASP A 135 6.06 8.82 15.99
CA ASP A 135 6.37 10.08 15.29
C ASP A 135 5.25 11.14 15.41
N GLY A 136 4.25 10.93 16.27
CA GLY A 136 3.13 11.84 16.48
C GLY A 136 2.07 11.83 15.37
N ARG A 137 2.22 10.99 14.34
CA ARG A 137 1.25 10.85 13.26
C ARG A 137 0.13 9.90 13.65
N THR A 138 -1.11 10.34 13.45
CA THR A 138 -2.32 9.54 13.70
C THR A 138 -2.84 9.00 12.38
N TYR A 139 -3.09 7.69 12.32
CA TYR A 139 -3.69 7.05 11.15
C TYR A 139 -4.92 6.26 11.55
N ASN A 140 -5.96 6.33 10.74
CA ASN A 140 -7.08 5.40 10.80
C ASN A 140 -6.64 4.04 10.27
N THR A 141 -6.93 2.98 11.04
CA THR A 141 -6.52 1.62 10.70
C THR A 141 -7.70 0.67 10.77
N LEU A 142 -7.67 -0.40 9.98
CA LEU A 142 -8.59 -1.51 10.11
C LEU A 142 -8.21 -2.38 11.32
N ARG A 143 -9.19 -3.09 11.88
CA ARG A 143 -9.01 -3.92 13.07
C ARG A 143 -8.09 -5.11 12.78
N LYS A 144 -6.85 -5.02 13.25
CA LYS A 144 -5.83 -6.05 13.05
C LYS A 144 -6.31 -7.42 13.53
N GLY A 145 -6.09 -8.44 12.70
CA GLY A 145 -6.49 -9.82 13.00
C GLY A 145 -7.97 -10.14 12.80
N VAL A 146 -8.79 -9.17 12.38
CA VAL A 146 -10.20 -9.36 12.02
C VAL A 146 -10.42 -9.08 10.54
N TYR A 147 -9.96 -7.93 10.03
CA TYR A 147 -10.24 -7.55 8.64
C TYR A 147 -9.72 -8.56 7.60
N THR A 148 -8.58 -9.20 7.87
CA THR A 148 -7.98 -10.15 6.93
C THR A 148 -8.81 -11.41 6.76
N SER A 149 -9.38 -11.97 7.83
CA SER A 149 -10.21 -13.18 7.71
C SER A 149 -11.54 -12.86 7.02
N VAL A 150 -12.14 -11.75 7.44
CA VAL A 150 -13.41 -11.26 6.90
C VAL A 150 -13.32 -10.97 5.40
N LEU A 151 -12.26 -10.30 4.93
CA LEU A 151 -12.03 -10.05 3.51
C LEU A 151 -11.65 -11.33 2.74
N ALA A 152 -10.81 -12.20 3.31
CA ALA A 152 -10.43 -13.45 2.67
C ALA A 152 -11.67 -14.29 2.34
N ASP A 153 -12.54 -14.46 3.33
CA ASP A 153 -13.73 -15.28 3.19
C ASP A 153 -14.71 -14.68 2.19
N ALA A 154 -14.87 -13.35 2.19
CA ALA A 154 -15.68 -12.64 1.21
C ALA A 154 -15.21 -12.91 -0.23
N ILE A 155 -13.91 -12.75 -0.47
CA ILE A 155 -13.30 -12.99 -1.78
C ILE A 155 -13.51 -14.45 -2.18
N GLN A 156 -13.25 -15.39 -1.28
CA GLN A 156 -13.40 -16.81 -1.59
C GLN A 156 -14.83 -17.19 -1.93
N ARG A 157 -15.80 -16.75 -1.12
CA ARG A 157 -17.22 -17.10 -1.30
C ARG A 157 -17.84 -16.53 -2.57
N GLN A 158 -17.31 -15.42 -3.10
CA GLN A 158 -17.93 -14.71 -4.22
C GLN A 158 -17.16 -14.82 -5.53
N THR A 159 -15.86 -15.12 -5.47
CA THR A 159 -15.03 -15.26 -6.69
C THR A 159 -14.68 -16.71 -7.00
N ASP A 160 -14.86 -17.62 -6.04
CA ASP A 160 -14.45 -19.04 -6.12
C ASP A 160 -12.98 -19.25 -6.53
N LEU A 161 -12.15 -18.20 -6.40
CA LEU A 161 -10.76 -18.28 -6.78
C LEU A 161 -10.04 -19.28 -5.87
N PRO A 162 -9.26 -20.22 -6.44
CA PRO A 162 -8.54 -21.23 -5.67
C PRO A 162 -7.32 -20.65 -4.91
N CYS A 163 -7.11 -19.33 -4.97
CA CYS A 163 -6.03 -18.65 -4.29
C CYS A 163 -6.25 -18.55 -2.76
N CYS A 164 -5.17 -18.79 -2.02
CA CYS A 164 -5.09 -18.50 -0.58
C CYS A 164 -4.39 -17.15 -0.40
N PHE A 165 -5.15 -16.05 -0.36
CA PHE A 165 -4.60 -14.71 -0.23
C PHE A 165 -4.14 -14.40 1.20
N ASP A 166 -2.91 -13.88 1.32
CA ASP A 166 -2.39 -13.20 2.49
C ASP A 166 -2.41 -11.68 2.21
N PHE A 167 -2.65 -10.88 3.25
CA PHE A 167 -2.77 -9.43 3.16
C PHE A 167 -1.52 -8.76 3.74
N ASP A 168 -0.91 -7.91 2.94
CA ASP A 168 0.37 -7.27 3.26
C ASP A 168 0.15 -5.94 4.00
N ASN A 169 -0.68 -5.07 3.43
CA ASN A 169 -0.97 -3.76 4.00
C ASN A 169 -2.37 -3.26 3.62
N HIS A 170 -2.81 -2.23 4.34
CA HIS A 170 -4.02 -1.48 4.05
C HIS A 170 -3.80 0.00 4.34
N LYS A 171 -4.60 0.85 3.70
CA LYS A 171 -4.60 2.29 3.90
C LYS A 171 -6.02 2.83 3.83
N LEU A 172 -6.41 3.58 4.85
CA LEU A 172 -7.63 4.38 4.87
C LEU A 172 -7.26 5.84 4.60
N ALA A 173 -7.90 6.44 3.61
CA ALA A 173 -7.69 7.83 3.22
C ALA A 173 -9.03 8.57 3.23
N ARG A 174 -9.21 9.48 4.19
CA ARG A 174 -10.39 10.37 4.29
C ARG A 174 -10.22 11.70 3.55
N SER A 175 -9.08 11.90 2.90
CA SER A 175 -8.82 13.14 2.16
C SER A 175 -9.57 13.10 0.83
N SER A 176 -10.25 14.19 0.48
CA SER A 176 -10.88 14.39 -0.83
C SER A 176 -9.90 14.34 -2.02
N ARG A 177 -8.60 14.36 -1.76
CA ARG A 177 -7.54 14.22 -2.78
C ARG A 177 -7.12 12.77 -3.02
N ALA A 178 -7.57 11.82 -2.20
CA ALA A 178 -7.26 10.41 -2.39
C ALA A 178 -8.18 9.80 -3.45
N ALA A 179 -7.61 9.00 -4.35
CA ALA A 179 -8.38 8.32 -5.40
C ALA A 179 -9.32 7.24 -4.85
N HIS A 180 -8.96 6.65 -3.72
CA HIS A 180 -9.75 5.59 -3.07
C HIS A 180 -9.77 5.83 -1.57
N TYR A 181 -10.93 5.64 -0.96
CA TYR A 181 -11.14 5.68 0.47
C TYR A 181 -10.38 4.57 1.21
N LEU A 182 -10.53 3.32 0.76
CA LEU A 182 -9.82 2.17 1.31
C LEU A 182 -9.02 1.51 0.21
N ASN A 183 -7.75 1.19 0.51
CA ASN A 183 -6.95 0.31 -0.31
C ASN A 183 -6.36 -0.81 0.54
N VAL A 184 -6.35 -2.03 -0.01
CA VAL A 184 -5.78 -3.22 0.60
C VAL A 184 -4.94 -3.94 -0.44
N ARG A 185 -3.70 -4.30 -0.08
CA ARG A 185 -2.83 -5.13 -0.93
C ARG A 185 -2.60 -6.49 -0.30
N GLY A 186 -2.40 -7.47 -1.14
CA GLY A 186 -2.01 -8.80 -0.75
C GLY A 186 -1.48 -9.60 -1.92
N HIS A 187 -1.25 -10.87 -1.66
CA HIS A 187 -0.81 -11.83 -2.67
C HIS A 187 -1.25 -13.24 -2.29
N CYS A 188 -1.33 -14.13 -3.27
CA CYS A 188 -1.51 -15.54 -2.99
C CYS A 188 -0.27 -16.08 -2.28
N ARG A 189 -0.46 -16.67 -1.10
CA ARG A 189 0.59 -17.25 -0.25
C ARG A 189 1.43 -18.31 -0.96
N ARG A 190 0.86 -18.97 -1.97
CA ARG A 190 1.55 -20.00 -2.73
C ARG A 190 2.68 -19.39 -3.56
N GLN A 191 3.91 -19.79 -3.28
CA GLN A 191 5.12 -19.31 -3.95
C GLN A 191 5.13 -19.48 -5.48
N LYS A 192 4.44 -20.51 -6.00
CA LYS A 192 4.30 -20.72 -7.46
C LYS A 192 3.22 -19.83 -8.11
N CYS A 193 2.28 -19.35 -7.31
CA CYS A 193 1.16 -18.54 -7.79
C CYS A 193 1.50 -17.05 -7.64
N LEU A 194 1.79 -16.61 -6.41
CA LEU A 194 2.06 -15.21 -6.05
C LEU A 194 1.09 -14.22 -6.71
N ASN A 195 -0.15 -14.66 -6.98
CA ASN A 195 -1.15 -13.87 -7.67
C ASN A 195 -1.40 -12.61 -6.85
N PRO A 196 -1.14 -11.41 -7.40
CA PRO A 196 -1.30 -10.19 -6.66
C PRO A 196 -2.79 -9.91 -6.41
N LEU A 197 -3.08 -9.36 -5.24
CA LEU A 197 -4.42 -8.97 -4.81
C LEU A 197 -4.42 -7.48 -4.50
N TYR A 198 -5.34 -6.75 -5.11
CA TYR A 198 -5.59 -5.35 -4.80
C TYR A 198 -7.08 -5.13 -4.61
N CYS A 199 -7.49 -4.73 -3.42
CA CYS A 199 -8.88 -4.39 -3.14
C CYS A 199 -8.98 -2.91 -2.83
N TYR A 200 -10.02 -2.25 -3.35
CA TYR A 200 -10.25 -0.86 -3.04
C TYR A 200 -11.74 -0.51 -2.99
N ILE A 201 -12.03 0.59 -2.29
CA ILE A 201 -13.32 1.25 -2.23
C ILE A 201 -13.07 2.72 -2.57
N ASP A 202 -13.79 3.25 -3.54
CA ASP A 202 -13.63 4.63 -3.99
C ASP A 202 -14.14 5.63 -2.95
N GLU A 203 -15.35 5.39 -2.44
CA GLU A 203 -16.05 6.27 -1.50
C GLU A 203 -16.20 5.62 -0.11
N GLU A 204 -16.29 6.43 0.94
CA GLU A 204 -16.56 5.92 2.29
C GLU A 204 -17.95 5.25 2.31
N PRO A 205 -18.08 4.00 2.75
CA PRO A 205 -19.38 3.35 2.84
C PRO A 205 -20.31 4.12 3.78
N CYS A 206 -21.55 4.38 3.34
CA CYS A 206 -22.57 4.99 4.18
C CYS A 206 -22.86 4.12 5.40
N GLU A 207 -23.12 4.77 6.54
CA GLU A 207 -23.44 4.06 7.78
C GLU A 207 -24.69 3.21 7.60
N ASN A 208 -24.59 1.93 7.97
CA ASN A 208 -25.67 0.93 7.87
C ASN A 208 -26.10 0.55 6.45
N GLU A 209 -25.36 0.96 5.41
CA GLU A 209 -25.62 0.55 4.04
C GLU A 209 -24.63 -0.51 3.57
N ASP A 210 -25.14 -1.44 2.76
CA ASP A 210 -24.30 -2.42 2.09
C ASP A 210 -23.60 -1.78 0.89
N PHE A 211 -22.41 -2.28 0.57
CA PHE A 211 -21.59 -1.69 -0.48
C PHE A 211 -20.84 -2.76 -1.27
N TYR A 212 -20.32 -2.33 -2.42
CA TYR A 212 -19.43 -3.15 -3.23
C TYR A 212 -17.99 -2.70 -3.04
N MET A 213 -17.10 -3.67 -2.87
CA MET A 213 -15.67 -3.46 -2.92
C MET A 213 -15.13 -4.04 -4.23
N THR A 214 -14.24 -3.30 -4.88
CA THR A 214 -13.60 -3.76 -6.11
C THR A 214 -12.35 -4.55 -5.75
N VAL A 215 -12.20 -5.73 -6.35
CA VAL A 215 -11.07 -6.64 -6.17
C VAL A 215 -10.42 -6.86 -7.52
N ARG A 216 -9.15 -6.50 -7.63
CA ARG A 216 -8.31 -6.73 -8.81
C ARG A 216 -7.30 -7.83 -8.52
N THR A 217 -7.38 -8.89 -9.30
CA THR A 217 -6.47 -10.05 -9.20
C THR A 217 -6.52 -10.83 -10.50
N ARG A 218 -5.52 -11.68 -10.77
CA ARG A 218 -5.60 -12.55 -11.96
C ARG A 218 -6.67 -13.61 -11.73
N ASN A 219 -7.49 -13.86 -12.74
CA ASN A 219 -8.39 -14.99 -12.72
C ASN A 219 -7.59 -16.30 -12.80
N THR A 220 -7.61 -17.05 -11.70
CA THR A 220 -6.90 -18.34 -11.58
C THR A 220 -7.84 -19.53 -11.58
N LEU A 221 -9.10 -19.34 -11.96
CA LEU A 221 -10.06 -20.44 -12.15
C LEU A 221 -9.48 -21.45 -13.16
N GLY A 222 -9.59 -22.74 -12.83
CA GLY A 222 -9.05 -23.84 -13.63
C GLY A 222 -7.54 -24.09 -13.48
N ILE A 223 -6.79 -23.21 -12.81
CA ILE A 223 -5.38 -23.47 -12.50
C ILE A 223 -5.29 -24.32 -11.23
N LYS A 224 -4.59 -25.46 -11.30
CA LYS A 224 -4.37 -26.30 -10.11
C LYS A 224 -3.65 -25.53 -9.01
N HIS A 225 -4.32 -25.37 -7.88
CA HIS A 225 -3.77 -24.81 -6.64
C HIS A 225 -3.49 -25.92 -5.61
N GLU A 226 -2.49 -25.70 -4.77
CA GLU A 226 -2.30 -26.54 -3.59
C GLU A 226 -3.37 -26.22 -2.56
N ASP A 227 -3.84 -27.26 -1.86
CA ASP A 227 -4.78 -27.13 -0.75
C ASP A 227 -4.10 -26.51 0.48
N LEU A 228 -3.86 -25.21 0.41
CA LEU A 228 -3.36 -24.42 1.53
C LEU A 228 -4.52 -24.06 2.45
N ARG A 229 -4.41 -24.46 3.71
CA ARG A 229 -5.36 -24.03 4.75
C ARG A 229 -5.07 -22.60 5.15
N ARG A 230 -6.11 -21.76 5.11
CA ARG A 230 -6.08 -20.41 5.66
C ARG A 230 -5.87 -20.50 7.17
N GLN A 231 -4.96 -19.67 7.69
CA GLN A 231 -4.77 -19.58 9.12
C GLN A 231 -5.92 -18.77 9.71
N LEU A 232 -6.66 -19.37 10.65
CA LEU A 232 -7.63 -18.63 11.44
C LEU A 232 -6.88 -17.58 12.28
N ARG A 233 -7.35 -16.33 12.25
CA ARG A 233 -6.74 -15.22 12.99
C ARG A 233 -7.70 -14.64 14.02
N GLY A 234 -7.11 -14.02 15.04
CA GLY A 234 -7.83 -13.26 16.06
C GLY A 234 -9.02 -14.01 16.69
N PRO A 235 -10.24 -13.45 16.65
CA PRO A 235 -11.42 -13.99 17.32
C PRO A 235 -11.86 -15.35 16.74
N GLU A 236 -11.67 -15.58 15.44
CA GLU A 236 -12.02 -16.87 14.82
C GLU A 236 -11.15 -18.01 15.34
N ARG A 237 -9.86 -17.74 15.57
CA ARG A 237 -8.95 -18.73 16.17
C ARG A 237 -9.38 -19.10 17.58
N LYS A 238 -9.87 -18.13 18.37
CA LYS A 238 -10.39 -18.38 19.72
C LYS A 238 -11.67 -19.21 19.68
N LYS A 239 -12.65 -18.82 18.86
CA LYS A 239 -13.90 -19.56 18.68
C LYS A 239 -13.66 -21.00 18.21
N ALA A 240 -12.77 -21.19 17.23
CA ALA A 240 -12.41 -22.53 16.77
C ALA A 240 -11.69 -23.34 17.85
N GLY A 241 -10.82 -22.71 18.65
CA GLY A 241 -10.17 -23.35 19.79
C GLY A 241 -11.16 -23.80 20.86
N GLU A 242 -12.11 -22.95 21.23
CA GLU A 242 -13.18 -23.26 22.18
C GLU A 242 -14.07 -24.39 21.64
N ALA A 243 -14.51 -24.29 20.38
CA ALA A 243 -15.32 -25.33 19.75
C ALA A 243 -14.59 -26.67 19.67
N ALA A 244 -13.28 -26.67 19.34
CA ALA A 244 -12.46 -27.87 19.33
C ALA A 244 -12.23 -28.44 20.73
N PHE A 245 -12.13 -27.59 21.76
CA PHE A 245 -12.02 -28.01 23.15
C PHE A 245 -13.29 -28.71 23.63
N TYR A 246 -14.48 -28.13 23.36
CA TYR A 246 -15.76 -28.70 23.79
C TYR A 246 -16.21 -29.92 22.97
N LYS A 247 -16.02 -29.91 21.65
CA LYS A 247 -16.51 -30.98 20.75
C LYS A 247 -15.48 -32.10 20.49
N GLY A 248 -14.22 -31.83 20.80
CA GLY A 248 -13.07 -32.63 20.38
C GLY A 248 -12.62 -32.31 18.95
N CYS A 249 -11.30 -32.24 18.73
CA CYS A 249 -10.70 -31.81 17.46
C CYS A 249 -11.19 -32.59 16.23
N GLY A 250 -11.39 -33.91 16.36
CA GLY A 250 -11.84 -34.77 15.26
C GLY A 250 -13.27 -34.49 14.82
N ASN A 251 -14.18 -34.23 15.76
CA ASN A 251 -15.58 -33.92 15.44
C ASN A 251 -15.72 -32.51 14.88
N PHE A 252 -14.97 -31.54 15.42
CA PHE A 252 -14.90 -30.19 14.89
C PHE A 252 -14.43 -30.16 13.43
N LEU A 253 -13.40 -30.95 13.08
CA LEU A 253 -12.92 -31.08 11.71
C LEU A 253 -13.99 -31.70 10.78
N LYS A 254 -14.73 -32.72 11.24
CA LYS A 254 -15.81 -33.33 10.45
C LYS A 254 -16.95 -32.36 10.17
N GLU A 255 -17.33 -31.53 11.15
CA GLU A 255 -18.34 -30.49 10.97
C GLU A 255 -17.89 -29.41 9.97
N GLN A 256 -16.65 -28.94 10.10
CA GLN A 256 -16.08 -27.95 9.16
C GLN A 256 -16.04 -28.47 7.72
N VAL A 257 -15.67 -29.74 7.53
CA VAL A 257 -15.71 -30.36 6.19
C VAL A 257 -17.15 -30.44 5.70
N LYS A 258 -18.09 -30.88 6.54
CA LYS A 258 -19.52 -30.96 6.19
C LYS A 258 -20.08 -29.61 5.75
N GLU A 259 -19.79 -28.52 6.47
CA GLU A 259 -20.22 -27.17 6.11
C GLU A 259 -19.65 -26.71 4.77
N LYS A 260 -18.37 -27.02 4.49
CA LYS A 260 -17.74 -26.71 3.20
C LYS A 260 -18.24 -27.58 2.06
N THR A 261 -18.70 -28.79 2.34
CA THR A 261 -19.29 -29.72 1.35
C THR A 261 -20.81 -29.59 1.23
N LYS A 262 -21.46 -28.59 1.85
CA LYS A 262 -22.86 -28.29 1.55
C LYS A 262 -22.91 -27.66 0.15
N PHE A 263 -22.86 -28.53 -0.86
CA PHE A 263 -23.20 -28.23 -2.24
C PHE A 263 -24.68 -27.82 -2.29
N GLY A 264 -24.91 -26.60 -2.76
CA GLY A 264 -26.15 -26.16 -3.40
C GLY A 264 -25.80 -25.83 -4.84
#